data_AF-A0A354J3Y9-F1
#
_entry.id   AF-A0A354J3Y9-F1
#
_cell.length_a   1.000
_cell.length_b   1.000
_cell.length_c   1.000
_cell.angle_alpha   90.00
_cell.angle_beta   90.00
_cell.angle_gamma   90.00
#
_symmetry.space_group_name_H-M   'P 1'
#
loop_
_entity.id
_entity.type
_entity.pdbx_description
1 polymer ?
#
loop_
_entity_poly.entity_id
_entity_poly.type
_entity_poly.pdbx_seq_one_letter_code
_entity_poly.pdbx_strand_id
1 'polypeptide(L)' 'DKITLIGCPKLDDVDYSEKLTQILSENAIKSITILRMEVPCCGGIVNAVKTAFLKSGKMIPWHVVTIGIDGAILEDR' A
#
# COMPACT_ATOMS: atom_id res chain seq x y z
N ASP A 1 4.47 2.38 17.69
CA ASP A 1 5.25 1.54 16.76
C ASP A 1 4.62 1.48 15.38
N LYS A 2 5.41 1.16 14.36
CA LYS A 2 4.95 0.91 12.98
C LYS A 2 5.30 -0.53 12.60
N ILE A 3 4.43 -1.18 11.84
CA ILE A 3 4.69 -2.51 11.26
C ILE A 3 4.88 -2.36 9.76
N THR A 4 5.98 -2.89 9.23
CA THR A 4 6.32 -2.81 7.81
C THR A 4 5.97 -4.10 7.11
N LEU A 5 5.27 -4.00 5.99
CA LEU A 5 4.99 -5.10 5.07
C LEU A 5 5.67 -4.79 3.74
N ILE A 6 6.18 -5.81 3.05
CA ILE A 6 6.88 -5.68 1.77
C ILE A 6 6.20 -6.61 0.76
N GLY A 7 5.96 -6.10 -0.45
CA GLY A 7 5.42 -6.86 -1.57
C GLY A 7 5.79 -6.22 -2.90
N CYS A 8 5.98 -7.04 -3.93
CA CYS A 8 6.26 -6.62 -5.30
C CYS A 8 5.13 -7.04 -6.26
N PRO A 9 4.24 -6.11 -6.67
CA PRO A 9 3.15 -6.42 -7.60
C PRO A 9 3.61 -6.83 -9.01
N LYS A 10 4.92 -6.77 -9.31
CA LYS A 10 5.50 -7.23 -10.56
C LYS A 10 5.92 -8.71 -10.50
N LEU A 11 6.44 -9.16 -9.36
CA LEU A 11 7.11 -10.45 -9.21
C LEU A 11 6.27 -11.46 -8.45
N ASP A 12 5.37 -10.99 -7.61
CA ASP A 12 4.51 -11.85 -6.82
C ASP A 12 3.21 -12.10 -7.59
N ASP A 13 2.91 -13.36 -7.87
CA ASP A 13 1.72 -13.81 -8.61
C ASP A 13 0.50 -13.95 -7.68
N VAL A 14 0.22 -12.91 -6.89
CA VAL A 14 -0.88 -12.87 -5.92
C VAL A 14 -1.57 -11.51 -5.90
N ASP A 15 -2.87 -11.50 -5.60
CA ASP A 15 -3.58 -10.27 -5.28
C ASP A 15 -3.46 -9.95 -3.79
N TYR A 16 -2.67 -8.93 -3.45
CA TYR A 16 -2.55 -8.46 -2.07
C TYR A 16 -3.85 -7.90 -1.49
N SER A 17 -4.82 -7.52 -2.32
CA SER A 17 -6.04 -6.86 -1.86
C SER A 17 -6.80 -7.71 -0.84
N GLU A 18 -6.81 -9.02 -0.99
CA GLU A 18 -7.49 -9.94 -0.07
C GLU A 18 -6.84 -9.94 1.31
N LYS A 19 -5.51 -10.13 1.37
CA LYS A 19 -4.80 -10.20 2.65
C LYS A 19 -4.78 -8.83 3.34
N LEU A 20 -4.62 -7.76 2.57
CA LEU A 20 -4.72 -6.40 3.08
C LEU A 20 -6.13 -6.14 3.64
N THR A 21 -7.19 -6.57 2.95
CA THR A 21 -8.58 -6.45 3.46
C THR A 21 -8.71 -7.10 4.83
N GLN A 22 -8.22 -8.33 5.00
CA GLN A 22 -8.25 -9.02 6.30
C GLN A 22 -7.49 -8.23 7.37
N ILE A 23 -6.27 -7.77 7.07
CA ILE A 23 -5.45 -6.98 7.99
C ILE A 23 -6.20 -5.71 8.41
N LEU A 24 -6.81 -4.99 7.46
CA LEU A 24 -7.59 -3.79 7.76
C LEU A 24 -8.81 -4.13 8.62
N SER A 25 -9.57 -5.17 8.27
CA SER A 25 -10.80 -5.56 8.97
C SER A 25 -10.55 -6.02 10.42
N GLU A 26 -9.50 -6.82 10.64
CA GLU A 26 -9.23 -7.47 11.93
C GLU A 26 -8.48 -6.57 12.92
N ASN A 27 -7.93 -5.43 12.47
CA ASN A 27 -7.09 -4.58 13.30
C ASN A 27 -7.60 -3.14 13.40
N ALA A 28 -7.24 -2.46 14.50
CA ALA A 28 -7.49 -1.03 14.70
C ALA A 28 -6.26 -0.21 14.30
N ILE A 29 -6.13 0.06 13.00
CA ILE A 29 -4.99 0.77 12.42
C ILE A 29 -5.24 2.29 12.44
N LYS A 30 -4.26 3.05 12.93
CA LYS A 30 -4.36 4.53 13.07
C LYS A 30 -4.05 5.28 11.78
N SER A 31 -3.11 4.79 10.97
CA SER A 31 -2.68 5.41 9.73
C SER A 31 -1.95 4.41 8.84
N ILE A 32 -1.95 4.63 7.52
CA ILE A 32 -1.20 3.82 6.55
C ILE A 32 -0.29 4.70 5.71
N THR A 33 0.97 4.30 5.56
CA THR A 33 1.90 4.87 4.58
C THR A 33 2.13 3.83 3.49
N ILE A 34 1.85 4.18 2.25
CA ILE A 34 2.07 3.29 1.10
C ILE A 34 3.32 3.77 0.38
N LEU A 35 4.40 3.01 0.46
CA LEU A 35 5.62 3.31 -0.29
C LEU A 35 5.59 2.60 -1.65
N ARG A 36 5.89 3.33 -2.72
CA ARG A 36 6.05 2.76 -4.07
C ARG A 36 7.22 3.38 -4.81
N MET A 37 7.78 2.64 -5.75
CA MET A 37 8.71 3.19 -6.74
C MET A 37 7.93 3.93 -7.83
N GLU A 38 8.54 4.91 -8.48
CA GLU A 38 7.94 5.69 -9.57
C GLU A 38 7.54 4.82 -10.78
N VAL A 39 8.21 3.69 -10.97
CA VAL A 39 7.95 2.74 -12.07
C VAL A 39 6.49 2.24 -12.07
N PRO A 40 5.91 1.98 -13.25
CA PRO A 40 4.48 1.73 -13.39
C PRO A 40 4.00 0.46 -12.66
N CYS A 41 4.85 -0.57 -12.58
CA CYS A 41 4.47 -1.83 -11.95
C CYS A 41 4.16 -1.67 -10.45
N CYS A 42 4.84 -0.76 -9.74
CA CYS A 42 4.58 -0.51 -8.32
C CYS A 42 3.25 0.21 -8.07
N GLY A 43 2.53 0.67 -9.10
CA GLY A 43 1.15 1.17 -8.95
C GLY A 43 0.18 0.11 -8.46
N GLY A 44 0.47 -1.18 -8.70
CA GLY A 44 -0.35 -2.31 -8.25
C GLY A 44 -0.58 -2.34 -6.74
N ILE A 45 0.42 -1.97 -5.92
CA ILE A 45 0.29 -1.98 -4.46
C ILE A 45 -0.69 -0.91 -3.97
N VAL A 46 -0.68 0.28 -4.58
CA VAL A 46 -1.61 1.36 -4.25
C VAL A 46 -3.04 0.94 -4.58
N ASN A 47 -3.25 0.29 -5.73
CA ASN A 47 -4.55 -0.23 -6.11
C ASN A 47 -5.03 -1.33 -5.16
N ALA A 48 -4.15 -2.25 -4.74
CA ALA A 48 -4.48 -3.29 -3.78
C ALA A 48 -4.94 -2.71 -2.43
N VAL A 49 -4.24 -1.67 -1.92
CA VAL A 49 -4.63 -0.99 -0.68
C VAL A 49 -5.96 -0.24 -0.84
N LYS A 50 -6.17 0.47 -1.96
CA LYS A 50 -7.46 1.14 -2.25
C LYS A 50 -8.62 0.14 -2.28
N THR A 51 -8.44 -0.99 -2.95
CA THR A 51 -9.42 -2.08 -2.99
C THR A 51 -9.66 -2.63 -1.58
N ALA A 52 -8.63 -2.77 -0.76
CA ALA A 52 -8.77 -3.22 0.62
C ALA A 52 -9.57 -2.24 1.49
N PHE A 53 -9.40 -0.92 1.32
CA PHE A 53 -10.26 0.08 1.99
C PHE A 53 -11.73 -0.10 1.62
N LEU A 54 -12.02 -0.24 0.32
CA LEU A 54 -13.38 -0.44 -0.17
C LEU A 54 -13.99 -1.74 0.36
N LYS A 55 -13.25 -2.86 0.30
CA LYS A 55 -13.72 -4.18 0.76
C LYS A 55 -13.87 -4.28 2.28
N SER A 56 -12.98 -3.63 3.05
CA SER A 56 -13.04 -3.64 4.52
C SER A 56 -14.06 -2.66 5.10
N GLY A 57 -14.54 -1.70 4.30
CA GLY A 57 -15.41 -0.62 4.75
C GLY A 57 -14.73 0.35 5.73
N LYS A 58 -13.41 0.28 5.90
CA LYS A 58 -12.65 1.15 6.80
C LYS A 58 -11.98 2.26 6.00
N MET A 59 -12.23 3.50 6.40
CA MET A 59 -11.49 4.67 5.93
C MET A 59 -10.48 5.07 7.01
N ILE A 60 -9.21 4.75 6.76
CA ILE A 60 -8.08 5.06 7.65
C ILE A 60 -7.26 6.17 6.99
N PRO A 61 -6.77 7.18 7.71
CA PRO A 61 -5.86 8.18 7.15
C PRO A 61 -4.66 7.53 6.45
N TRP A 62 -4.42 7.90 5.20
CA TRP A 62 -3.36 7.30 4.38
C TRP A 62 -2.74 8.30 3.41
N HIS A 63 -1.49 8.04 3.03
CA HIS A 63 -0.75 8.79 2.01
C HIS A 63 0.17 7.85 1.22
N VAL A 64 0.65 8.33 0.07
CA VAL A 64 1.57 7.59 -0.79
C VAL A 64 2.90 8.33 -0.82
N VAL A 65 3.98 7.58 -0.57
CA VAL A 65 5.35 8.07 -0.76
C VAL A 65 5.91 7.44 -2.03
N THR A 66 6.33 8.28 -2.97
CA THR A 66 6.91 7.81 -4.24
C THR A 66 8.43 7.99 -4.22
N ILE A 67 9.15 6.90 -4.47
CA ILE A 67 10.62 6.86 -4.57
C ILE A 67 11.04 6.76 -6.04
N GLY A 68 11.93 7.64 -6.47
CA GLY A 68 12.54 7.62 -7.80
C GLY A 68 13.48 6.44 -7.99
N ILE A 69 13.79 6.08 -9.24
CA ILE A 69 14.75 5.02 -9.55
C ILE A 69 16.17 5.34 -9.06
N ASP A 70 16.46 6.61 -8.81
CA ASP A 70 17.71 7.13 -8.23
C ASP A 70 17.68 7.19 -6.70
N GLY A 71 16.56 6.80 -6.08
CA GLY A 71 16.37 6.84 -4.63
C GLY A 71 15.87 8.19 -4.09
N ALA A 72 15.61 9.18 -4.94
CA ALA A 72 15.03 10.45 -4.51
C ALA A 72 13.57 10.27 -4.04
N ILE A 73 13.13 11.06 -3.07
CA ILE A 73 11.72 11.12 -2.68
C ILE A 73 11.04 12.13 -3.60
N LEU A 74 10.16 11.66 -4.48
CA LEU A 74 9.52 12.47 -5.51
C LEU A 74 8.23 13.12 -5.03
N GLU A 75 7.47 12.40 -4.18
CA GLU A 75 6.20 12.89 -3.64
C GLU A 75 5.98 12.34 -2.23
N ASP A 76 5.66 13.24 -1.31
CA ASP A 76 5.23 12.98 0.07
C ASP A 76 4.06 13.93 0.35
N ARG A 77 2.83 13.50 0.01
CA ARG A 77 1.58 14.24 0.21
C ARG A 77 0.48 13.34 0.75
#